data_AF-A0A7W0SAI7-F1
#
_entry.id   AF-A0A7W0SAI7-F1
#
_cell.length_a   1.000
_cell.length_b   1.000
_cell.length_c   1.000
_cell.angle_alpha   90.00
_cell.angle_beta   90.00
_cell.angle_gamma   90.00
#
_symmetry.space_group_name_H-M   'P 1'
#
loop_
_entity.id
_entity.type
_entity.pdbx_description
1 polymer ?
#
loop_
_entity_poly.entity_id
_entity_poly.type
_entity_poly.pdbx_seq_one_letter_code
_entity_poly.pdbx_strand_id
1 'polypeptide(L)'
;MTMNCSEVRAVLPAYVEDKASLEVRRHLPGCQGCREELVRYQGVIAGLEELGGTPVDTPPGLAAALAELPFQGRPLEKIKTHVARNRPGYLASGLAALGATGAAGAALWYRHRGRAIAA
;
A
#
# COMPACT_ATOMS: atom_id res chain seq x y z
N MET A 1 26.65 3.21 17.77
CA MET A 1 26.98 1.79 18.06
C MET A 1 26.87 1.02 16.76
N THR A 2 27.95 0.38 16.32
CA THR A 2 27.92 -0.52 15.17
C THR A 2 27.46 -1.90 15.65
N MET A 3 26.35 -2.39 15.10
CA MET A 3 25.83 -3.73 15.33
C MET A 3 26.93 -4.77 15.08
N ASN A 4 27.05 -5.78 15.93
CA ASN A 4 28.06 -6.83 15.79
C ASN A 4 27.56 -7.97 14.87
N CYS A 5 28.49 -8.77 14.33
CA CYS A 5 28.13 -9.85 13.40
C CYS A 5 27.27 -10.95 14.05
N SER A 6 27.44 -11.21 15.35
CA SER A 6 26.61 -12.20 16.07
C SER A 6 25.15 -11.79 16.16
N GLU A 7 24.89 -10.50 16.42
CA GLU A 7 23.54 -9.93 16.45
C GLU A 7 22.90 -10.01 15.07
N VAL A 8 23.64 -9.66 14.01
CA VAL A 8 23.16 -9.75 12.63
C VAL A 8 22.81 -11.18 12.24
N ARG A 9 23.65 -12.16 12.61
CA ARG A 9 23.40 -13.59 12.35
C ARG A 9 22.13 -14.09 13.03
N ALA A 10 21.87 -13.66 14.27
CA ALA A 10 20.67 -14.05 15.01
C ALA A 10 19.37 -13.55 14.38
N VAL A 11 19.43 -12.48 13.57
CA VAL A 11 18.25 -11.82 12.98
C VAL A 11 18.18 -11.94 11.45
N LEU A 12 19.01 -12.79 10.83
CA LEU A 12 18.92 -13.12 9.40
C LEU A 12 17.52 -13.63 8.97
N PRO A 13 16.80 -14.44 9.77
CA PRO A 13 15.42 -14.83 9.43
C PRO A 13 14.51 -13.62 9.22
N ALA A 14 14.55 -12.66 10.15
CA ALA A 14 13.77 -11.43 10.06
C ALA A 14 14.18 -10.57 8.85
N TYR A 15 15.43 -10.66 8.40
CA TYR A 15 15.88 -9.97 7.19
C TYR A 15 15.26 -10.56 5.91
N VAL A 16 15.19 -11.89 5.80
CA VAL A 16 14.55 -12.55 4.65
C VAL A 16 13.04 -12.27 4.61
N GLU A 17 12.40 -12.12 5.76
CA GLU A 17 10.98 -11.73 5.86
C GLU A 17 10.72 -10.22 5.68
N ASP A 18 11.73 -9.42 5.31
CA ASP A 18 11.68 -7.95 5.21
C ASP A 18 11.28 -7.23 6.53
N LYS A 19 11.45 -7.89 7.68
CA LYS A 19 11.17 -7.37 9.03
C LYS A 19 12.41 -6.91 9.79
N ALA A 20 13.60 -7.00 9.19
CA ALA A 20 14.83 -6.60 9.85
C ALA A 20 14.94 -5.08 10.06
N SER A 21 15.63 -4.72 11.16
CA SER A 21 15.94 -3.33 11.50
C SER A 21 16.85 -2.67 10.46
N LEU A 22 16.85 -1.33 10.42
CA LEU A 22 17.70 -0.55 9.53
C LEU A 22 19.20 -0.80 9.76
N GLU A 23 19.59 -1.14 10.99
CA GLU A 23 20.98 -1.42 11.34
C GLU A 23 21.51 -2.67 10.64
N VAL A 24 20.70 -3.73 10.59
CA VAL A 24 21.01 -4.98 9.87
C VAL A 24 21.15 -4.71 8.37
N ARG A 25 20.19 -3.96 7.80
CA ARG A 25 20.20 -3.59 6.38
C ARG A 25 21.44 -2.79 5.99
N ARG A 26 21.95 -1.94 6.89
CA ARG A 26 23.19 -1.17 6.69
C ARG A 26 24.45 -2.01 6.91
N HIS A 27 24.42 -2.99 7.79
CA HIS A 27 25.57 -3.83 8.10
C HIS A 27 25.89 -4.83 6.99
N LEU A 28 24.87 -5.49 6.44
CA LEU A 28 25.03 -6.58 5.45
C LEU A 28 25.87 -6.19 4.22
N PRO A 29 25.68 -5.03 3.57
CA PRO A 29 26.52 -4.63 2.43
C PRO A 29 28.00 -4.49 2.78
N GLY A 30 28.32 -4.12 4.02
CA GLY A 30 29.69 -3.86 4.48
C GLY A 30 30.43 -5.06 5.07
N CYS A 31 29.73 -6.17 5.38
CA CYS A 31 30.33 -7.33 6.04
C CYS A 31 30.25 -8.57 5.15
N GLN A 32 31.38 -9.05 4.64
CA GLN A 32 31.44 -10.26 3.83
C GLN A 32 30.95 -11.51 4.58
N GLY A 33 31.39 -11.70 5.83
CA GLY A 33 31.00 -12.89 6.60
C GLY A 33 29.49 -12.98 6.83
N CYS A 34 28.81 -11.85 7.08
CA CYS A 34 27.35 -11.84 7.23
C CYS A 34 26.62 -12.08 5.90
N ARG A 35 27.19 -11.66 4.76
CA ARG A 35 26.63 -11.98 3.43
C ARG A 35 26.73 -13.46 3.10
N GLU A 36 27.86 -14.10 3.41
CA GLU A 36 28.03 -15.53 3.20
C GLU A 36 27.08 -16.37 4.05
N GLU A 37 26.84 -15.96 5.30
CA GLU A 37 25.82 -16.58 6.15
C GLU A 37 24.40 -16.37 5.61
N LEU A 38 24.09 -15.16 5.10
CA LEU A 38 22.79 -14.89 4.48
C LEU A 38 22.54 -15.79 3.26
N VAL A 39 23.54 -15.96 2.40
CA VAL A 39 23.45 -16.86 1.23
C VAL A 39 23.22 -18.31 1.67
N ARG A 40 23.96 -18.78 2.69
CA ARG A 40 23.74 -20.12 3.26
C ARG A 40 22.32 -20.28 3.81
N TYR A 41 21.83 -19.29 4.54
CA TYR A 41 20.49 -19.28 5.09
C TYR A 41 19.41 -19.32 3.99
N GLN A 42 19.55 -18.52 2.93
CA GLN A 42 18.67 -18.55 1.76
C GLN A 42 18.68 -19.91 1.05
N GLY A 43 19.85 -20.56 0.95
CA GLY A 43 19.96 -21.91 0.41
C GLY A 43 19.18 -22.96 1.21
N VAL A 44 19.17 -22.85 2.54
CA VAL A 44 18.36 -23.73 3.40
C VAL A 44 16.87 -23.51 3.15
N ILE A 45 16.42 -22.25 3.06
CA ILE A 45 15.02 -21.93 2.75
C ILE A 45 14.62 -22.52 1.39
N ALA A 46 15.42 -22.29 0.36
CA ALA A 46 15.14 -22.81 -0.98
C ALA A 46 15.03 -24.35 -0.99
N GLY A 47 15.91 -25.05 -0.27
CA GLY A 47 15.82 -26.50 -0.14
C GLY A 47 14.56 -26.96 0.61
N LEU A 48 14.11 -26.22 1.63
CA LEU A 48 12.85 -26.51 2.32
C LEU A 48 11.63 -26.26 1.41
N GLU A 49 11.67 -25.21 0.60
CA GLU A 49 10.62 -24.92 -0.38
C GLU A 49 10.55 -26.00 -1.47
N GLU A 50 11.69 -26.52 -1.92
CA GLU A 50 11.74 -27.64 -2.87
C GLU A 50 11.12 -28.91 -2.27
N LEU A 51 11.41 -29.23 -1.01
CA LEU A 51 10.79 -30.36 -0.30
C LEU A 51 9.29 -30.16 -0.03
N GLY A 52 8.86 -28.93 0.25
CA GLY A 52 7.46 -28.56 0.46
C GLY A 52 6.66 -28.42 -0.85
N GLY A 53 7.34 -28.42 -1.99
CA GLY A 53 6.79 -28.15 -3.32
C GLY A 53 5.97 -29.28 -3.93
N THR A 54 5.66 -30.36 -3.21
CA THR A 54 4.64 -31.31 -3.69
C THR A 54 3.31 -30.58 -3.77
N PRO A 55 2.75 -30.36 -4.98
CA PRO A 55 1.49 -29.64 -5.12
C PRO A 55 0.42 -30.44 -4.38
N VAL A 56 -0.04 -29.89 -3.26
CA VAL A 56 -1.21 -30.41 -2.57
C VAL A 56 -2.41 -29.92 -3.36
N ASP A 57 -3.17 -30.85 -3.93
CA ASP A 57 -4.42 -30.52 -4.60
C ASP A 57 -5.33 -29.73 -3.65
N THR A 58 -5.89 -28.63 -4.15
CA THR A 58 -6.81 -27.81 -3.36
C THR A 58 -8.04 -28.66 -3.04
N PRO A 59 -8.41 -28.85 -1.76
CA PRO A 59 -9.56 -29.67 -1.41
C PRO A 59 -10.82 -29.16 -2.11
N PRO A 60 -11.63 -30.04 -2.72
CA PRO A 60 -12.89 -29.62 -3.32
C PRO A 60 -13.77 -28.98 -2.23
N GLY A 61 -14.32 -27.80 -2.53
CA GLY A 61 -15.14 -27.05 -1.58
C GLY A 61 -14.37 -26.08 -0.68
N LEU A 62 -13.03 -26.00 -0.75
CA LEU A 62 -12.26 -25.02 0.02
C LEU A 62 -12.73 -23.58 -0.25
N ALA A 63 -12.99 -23.24 -1.52
CA ALA A 63 -13.49 -21.92 -1.89
C ALA A 63 -14.88 -21.62 -1.29
N ALA A 64 -15.76 -22.62 -1.21
CA ALA A 64 -17.07 -22.47 -0.58
C ALA A 64 -16.93 -22.30 0.94
N ALA A 65 -16.10 -23.12 1.59
CA ALA A 65 -15.82 -23.00 3.02
C ALA A 65 -15.19 -21.65 3.39
N LEU A 66 -14.30 -21.11 2.55
CA LEU A 66 -13.73 -19.78 2.75
C LEU A 66 -14.77 -18.66 2.56
N ALA A 67 -15.75 -18.84 1.68
CA ALA A 67 -16.84 -17.88 1.48
C ALA A 67 -17.83 -17.85 2.65
N GLU A 68 -17.94 -18.95 3.40
CA GLU A 68 -18.76 -19.04 4.62
C GLU A 68 -18.09 -18.42 5.84
N LEU A 69 -16.77 -18.19 5.80
CA LEU A 69 -16.07 -17.52 6.90
C LEU A 69 -16.56 -16.07 7.02
N PRO A 70 -16.94 -15.63 8.23
CA PRO A 70 -17.32 -14.24 8.45
C PRO A 70 -16.10 -13.35 8.19
N PHE A 71 -16.11 -12.64 7.07
CA PHE A 71 -15.07 -11.69 6.71
C PHE A 71 -15.01 -10.58 7.76
N GLN A 72 -14.04 -10.63 8.67
CA GLN A 72 -13.81 -9.59 9.69
C GLN A 72 -13.15 -8.33 9.11
N GLY A 73 -13.12 -8.17 7.79
CA GLY A 73 -12.64 -6.96 7.16
C GLY A 73 -13.53 -5.78 7.52
N ARG A 74 -12.99 -4.88 8.34
CA ARG A 74 -13.55 -3.55 8.63
C ARG A 74 -13.10 -2.42 7.66
N PRO A 75 -12.67 -2.62 6.40
CA PRO A 75 -12.31 -1.46 5.58
C PRO A 75 -13.55 -0.67 5.17
N LEU A 76 -14.62 -1.35 4.71
CA LEU A 76 -15.78 -0.65 4.15
C LEU A 76 -16.56 0.15 5.20
N GLU A 77 -16.76 -0.38 6.40
CA GLU A 77 -17.46 0.38 7.46
C GLU A 77 -16.63 1.54 8.01
N LYS A 78 -15.30 1.41 8.11
CA LYS A 78 -14.43 2.55 8.45
C LYS A 78 -14.42 3.62 7.36
N ILE A 79 -14.46 3.22 6.08
CA ILE A 79 -14.54 4.16 4.96
C ILE A 79 -15.91 4.85 4.93
N LYS A 80 -17.01 4.11 5.08
CA LYS A 80 -18.38 4.68 5.13
C LYS A 80 -18.54 5.66 6.28
N THR A 81 -18.07 5.33 7.47
CA THR A 81 -18.13 6.23 8.64
C THR A 81 -17.27 7.47 8.44
N HIS A 82 -16.09 7.35 7.83
CA HIS A 82 -15.26 8.50 7.49
C HIS A 82 -15.92 9.42 6.45
N VAL A 83 -16.48 8.85 5.38
CA VAL A 83 -17.18 9.61 4.33
C VAL A 83 -18.46 10.25 4.87
N ALA A 84 -19.24 9.55 5.69
CA ALA A 84 -20.43 10.11 6.32
C ALA A 84 -20.08 11.27 7.26
N ARG A 85 -18.98 11.16 8.02
CA ARG A 85 -18.49 12.20 8.93
C ARG A 85 -17.93 13.42 8.20
N ASN A 86 -17.28 13.23 7.06
CA ASN A 86 -16.68 14.30 6.25
C ASN A 86 -17.56 14.75 5.06
N ARG A 87 -18.78 14.21 4.93
CA ARG A 87 -19.77 14.59 3.92
C ARG A 87 -19.98 16.11 3.77
N PRO A 88 -20.05 16.94 4.83
CA PRO A 88 -20.17 18.39 4.65
C PRO A 88 -18.93 19.01 3.98
N GLY A 89 -17.73 18.48 4.21
CA GLY A 89 -16.50 18.92 3.53
C GLY A 89 -16.51 18.58 2.04
N TYR A 90 -16.97 17.39 1.67
CA TYR A 90 -17.08 16.96 0.27
C TYR A 90 -18.16 17.74 -0.52
N LEU A 91 -19.28 18.07 0.12
CA LEU A 91 -20.32 18.90 -0.48
C LEU A 91 -19.87 20.37 -0.62
N ALA A 92 -19.14 20.89 0.36
CA ALA A 92 -18.55 22.24 0.27
C ALA A 92 -17.50 22.34 -0.84
N SER A 93 -16.64 21.33 -1.02
CA SER A 93 -15.67 21.30 -2.12
C SER A 93 -16.32 21.06 -3.49
N GLY A 94 -17.41 20.28 -3.55
CA GLY A 94 -18.17 20.06 -4.79
C GLY A 94 -18.93 21.30 -5.28
N LEU A 95 -19.47 22.10 -4.36
CA LEU A 95 -20.09 23.39 -4.69
C LEU A 95 -19.06 24.46 -5.08
N ALA A 96 -17.85 24.43 -4.52
CA ALA A 96 -16.77 25.31 -4.95
C ALA A 96 -16.30 24.99 -6.39
N ALA A 97 -16.28 23.71 -6.79
CA ALA A 97 -15.91 23.30 -8.14
C ALA A 97 -16.96 23.70 -9.22
N LEU A 98 -18.25 23.79 -8.87
CA LEU A 98 -19.30 24.28 -9.77
C LEU A 98 -19.49 25.81 -9.70
N GLY A 99 -19.09 26.47 -8.62
CA GLY A 99 -19.18 27.94 -8.47
C GLY A 99 -18.09 28.71 -9.21
N ALA A 100 -16.89 28.13 -9.36
CA ALA A 100 -15.76 28.82 -9.99
C ALA A 100 -15.86 28.97 -11.53
N THR A 101 -16.69 28.16 -12.20
CA THR A 101 -16.93 28.27 -13.66
C THR A 101 -18.16 29.10 -14.03
N GLY A 102 -19.12 29.31 -13.12
CA GLY A 102 -20.36 30.06 -13.41
C GLY A 102 -20.22 31.59 -13.41
N ALA A 103 -19.40 32.17 -12.54
CA ALA A 103 -19.35 33.62 -12.38
C ALA A 103 -18.44 34.33 -13.41
N ALA A 104 -17.34 33.70 -13.82
CA ALA A 104 -16.42 34.29 -14.81
C ALA A 104 -16.97 34.22 -16.26
N GLY A 105 -17.76 33.19 -16.59
CA GLY A 105 -18.36 33.02 -17.92
C GLY A 105 -19.46 34.05 -18.23
N ALA A 106 -20.29 34.42 -17.25
CA ALA A 106 -21.40 35.35 -17.44
C ALA A 106 -20.93 36.80 -17.71
N ALA A 107 -19.87 37.24 -17.02
CA ALA A 107 -19.33 38.59 -17.19
C ALA A 107 -18.65 38.79 -18.57
N LEU A 108 -17.99 37.76 -19.10
CA LEU A 108 -17.37 37.81 -20.43
C LEU A 108 -18.41 37.79 -21.55
N TRP A 109 -19.48 37.01 -21.42
CA TRP A 109 -20.56 36.93 -22.42
C TRP A 109 -21.35 38.23 -22.55
N TYR A 110 -21.69 38.89 -21.44
CA TYR A 110 -22.37 40.20 -21.47
C TYR A 110 -21.51 41.30 -22.12
N ARG A 111 -20.19 41.26 -21.89
CA ARG A 111 -19.25 42.26 -22.42
C ARG A 111 -19.04 42.15 -23.93
N HIS A 112 -19.18 40.95 -24.50
CA HIS A 112 -19.04 40.70 -25.94
C HIS A 112 -20.31 41.08 -26.73
N ARG A 113 -21.49 40.98 -26.11
CA ARG A 113 -22.77 41.28 -26.77
C ARG A 113 -23.09 42.78 -26.86
N GLY A 114 -22.56 43.60 -25.94
CA GLY A 114 -22.71 45.07 -25.99
C GLY A 114 -21.89 45.76 -27.08
N ARG A 115 -20.87 45.10 -27.65
CA ARG A 115 -20.05 45.64 -28.75
C ARG A 115 -20.59 45.33 -30.15
N ALA A 116 -21.58 44.44 -30.28
CA ALA A 116 -22.14 44.04 -31.57
C ALA A 116 -23.38 44.85 -31.99
N ILE A 117 -23.79 45.86 -31.21
CA ILE A 117 -24.97 46.71 -31.47
C ILE A 117 -24.56 48.19 -31.66
N ALA A 118 -23.25 48.45 -31.80
CA ALA A 118 -22.69 49.80 -31.98
C ALA A 118 -21.68 49.85 -33.15
N ALA A 119 -21.93 49.07 -34.21
CA ALA A 119 -21.22 49.12 -35.49
C ALA A 119 -22.23 49.22 -36.63
#